data_AF-A0AAW1GTZ8-F1
#
_entry.id   AF-A0AAW1GTZ8-F1
#
_cell.length_a   1.000
_cell.length_b   1.000
_cell.length_c   1.000
_cell.angle_alpha   90.00
_cell.angle_beta   90.00
_cell.angle_gamma   90.00
#
_symmetry.space_group_name_H-M   'P 1'
#
loop_
_entity.id
_entity.type
_entity.pdbx_description
1 polymer ?
#
loop_
_entity_poly.entity_id
_entity_poly.type
_entity_poly.pdbx_seq_one_letter_code
_entity_poly.pdbx_strand_id
1 'polypeptide(L)'
;TFNDNPPELKKQAQVLTVTQQQQLYPFERFSSFHRLVRVTAYCCRFAKNCKIQRNQRIIGSLTTAETSNALKTLLKMLLKMSKRMFFRRFKGVKKAQENSTSQQIKEIITIFGF
;
A
#
# COMPACT_ATOMS: atom_id res chain seq x y z
N THR A 1 42.00 31.45 -37.12
CA THR A 1 40.74 31.96 -36.54
C THR A 1 40.24 30.94 -35.55
N PHE A 2 40.42 31.20 -34.25
CA PHE A 2 39.96 30.34 -33.17
C PHE A 2 38.44 30.49 -33.05
N ASN A 3 37.71 29.37 -33.08
CA ASN A 3 36.25 29.34 -33.06
C ASN A 3 35.79 29.20 -31.61
N ASP A 4 35.63 30.32 -30.90
CA ASP A 4 35.12 30.39 -29.53
C ASP A 4 33.59 30.33 -29.53
N ASN A 5 33.03 29.12 -29.60
CA ASN A 5 31.65 28.90 -29.18
C ASN A 5 31.64 28.18 -27.82
N PRO A 6 31.12 28.78 -26.75
CA PRO A 6 31.02 28.12 -25.46
C PRO A 6 29.99 26.97 -25.52
N PRO A 7 30.20 25.86 -24.80
CA PRO A 7 29.29 24.72 -24.83
C PRO A 7 27.96 25.08 -24.16
N GLU A 8 26.87 25.06 -24.93
CA GLU A 8 25.51 25.28 -24.42
C GLU A 8 25.10 24.17 -23.44
N LEU A 9 25.06 24.47 -22.14
CA LEU A 9 24.50 23.58 -21.13
C LEU A 9 22.97 23.53 -21.28
N LYS A 10 22.45 22.47 -21.90
CA LYS A 10 21.02 22.16 -21.90
C LYS A 10 20.58 21.79 -20.48
N LYS A 11 19.74 22.63 -19.86
CA LYS A 11 19.14 22.35 -18.54
C LYS A 11 18.30 21.06 -18.64
N GLN A 12 18.82 19.95 -18.10
CA GLN A 12 18.06 18.72 -17.94
C GLN A 12 17.11 18.88 -16.74
N ALA A 13 15.85 19.16 -17.02
CA ALA A 13 14.81 19.12 -16.00
C ALA A 13 14.51 17.64 -15.68
N GLN A 14 14.98 17.16 -14.53
CA GLN A 14 14.45 15.91 -13.97
C GLN A 14 13.06 16.19 -13.42
N VAL A 15 12.03 15.69 -14.13
CA VAL A 15 10.66 15.74 -13.65
C VAL A 15 10.44 14.54 -12.73
N LEU A 16 10.32 14.81 -11.43
CA LEU A 16 9.96 13.78 -10.45
C LEU A 16 8.45 13.52 -10.52
N THR A 17 8.05 12.49 -11.26
CA THR A 17 6.64 12.06 -11.28
C THR A 17 6.30 11.35 -9.97
N VAL A 18 5.54 12.01 -9.09
CA VAL A 18 4.96 11.36 -7.91
C VAL A 18 3.70 10.62 -8.35
N THR A 19 3.82 9.31 -8.58
CA THR A 19 2.64 8.47 -8.77
C THR A 19 1.92 8.35 -7.44
N GLN A 20 0.82 9.07 -7.28
CA GLN A 20 -0.04 8.94 -6.12
C GLN A 20 -0.69 7.55 -6.18
N GLN A 21 -0.07 6.55 -5.52
CA GLN A 21 -0.68 5.24 -5.35
C GLN A 21 -1.97 5.44 -4.56
N GLN A 22 -3.10 5.55 -5.26
CA GLN A 22 -4.41 5.40 -4.65
C GLN A 22 -4.35 4.09 -3.88
N GLN A 23 -4.41 4.18 -2.55
CA GLN A 23 -4.46 3.03 -1.67
C GLN A 23 -5.87 2.45 -1.80
N LEU A 24 -6.19 1.92 -2.99
CA LEU A 24 -7.46 1.27 -3.24
C LEU A 24 -7.47 0.06 -2.33
N TYR A 25 -8.36 0.03 -1.35
CA TYR A 25 -8.49 -1.15 -0.52
C TYR A 25 -8.87 -2.31 -1.47
N PRO A 26 -8.26 -3.50 -1.35
CA PRO A 26 -8.58 -4.64 -2.23
C PRO A 26 -10.08 -4.98 -2.27
N PHE A 27 -10.81 -4.53 -1.26
CA PHE A 27 -12.24 -4.72 -1.05
C PHE A 27 -13.12 -3.70 -1.79
N GLU A 28 -12.60 -2.55 -2.20
CA GLU A 28 -13.37 -1.50 -2.89
C GLU A 28 -13.78 -1.90 -4.31
N ARG A 29 -13.17 -2.96 -4.86
CA ARG A 29 -13.52 -3.51 -6.18
C ARG A 29 -14.84 -4.29 -6.20
N PHE A 30 -15.45 -4.53 -5.04
CA PHE A 30 -16.67 -5.31 -4.94
C PHE A 30 -17.87 -4.39 -4.73
N SER A 31 -18.85 -4.49 -5.64
CA SER A 31 -20.11 -3.74 -5.57
C SER A 31 -21.04 -4.15 -4.43
N SER A 32 -20.75 -5.27 -3.76
CA SER A 32 -21.53 -5.77 -2.63
C SER A 32 -20.63 -6.49 -1.63
N PHE A 33 -20.85 -6.19 -0.35
CA PHE A 33 -20.20 -6.90 0.75
C PHE A 33 -20.49 -8.41 0.70
N HIS A 34 -21.73 -8.80 0.35
CA HIS A 34 -22.09 -10.21 0.25
C HIS A 34 -21.27 -10.94 -0.82
N ARG A 35 -21.02 -10.28 -1.96
CA ARG A 35 -20.16 -10.81 -3.03
C ARG A 35 -18.72 -10.97 -2.57
N LEU A 36 -18.17 -9.99 -1.87
CA LEU A 36 -16.82 -10.05 -1.29
C LEU A 36 -16.67 -11.25 -0.34
N VAL A 37 -17.66 -11.46 0.54
CA VAL A 37 -17.66 -12.56 1.49
C VAL A 37 -17.68 -13.91 0.78
N ARG A 38 -18.56 -14.08 -0.22
CA ARG A 38 -18.64 -15.33 -1.00
C ARG A 38 -17.35 -15.62 -1.75
N VAL A 39 -16.77 -14.62 -2.41
CA VAL A 39 -15.48 -14.79 -3.12
C VAL A 39 -14.38 -15.18 -2.14
N THR A 40 -14.32 -14.52 -0.99
CA THR A 40 -13.33 -14.85 0.06
C THR A 40 -13.52 -16.27 0.58
N ALA A 41 -14.77 -16.72 0.78
CA ALA A 41 -15.07 -18.08 1.19
C ALA A 41 -14.61 -19.12 0.16
N TYR A 42 -14.82 -18.88 -1.13
CA TYR A 42 -14.29 -19.74 -2.20
C TYR A 42 -12.76 -19.74 -2.22
N CYS A 43 -12.09 -18.60 -2.05
CA CYS A 43 -10.63 -18.55 -1.94
C CYS A 43 -10.12 -19.39 -0.75
N CYS A 44 -10.78 -19.29 0.40
CA CYS A 44 -10.44 -20.11 1.57
C CYS A 44 -10.67 -21.60 1.32
N ARG A 45 -11.79 -21.99 0.69
CA ARG A 45 -12.06 -23.38 0.30
C ARG A 45 -11.01 -23.89 -0.67
N PHE A 46 -10.68 -23.10 -1.69
CA PHE A 46 -9.64 -23.46 -2.67
C PHE A 46 -8.31 -23.73 -1.97
N ALA A 47 -7.87 -22.82 -1.08
CA ALA A 47 -6.65 -23.02 -0.31
C ALA A 47 -6.67 -24.28 0.57
N LYS A 48 -7.83 -24.66 1.11
CA LYS A 48 -8.00 -25.94 1.84
C LYS A 48 -7.94 -27.14 0.88
N ASN A 49 -8.64 -27.07 -0.25
CA ASN A 49 -8.68 -28.12 -1.27
C ASN A 49 -7.31 -28.39 -1.89
N CYS A 50 -6.42 -27.40 -1.97
CA CYS A 50 -5.04 -27.57 -2.42
C CYS A 50 -4.20 -28.45 -1.47
N LYS A 51 -4.63 -28.62 -0.22
CA LYS A 51 -3.89 -29.39 0.81
C LYS A 51 -4.40 -30.83 0.99
N ILE A 52 -5.43 -31.23 0.25
CA ILE A 52 -6.08 -32.54 0.38
C ILE A 52 -6.14 -33.26 -0.97
N GLN A 53 -6.30 -34.58 -0.93
CA GLN A 53 -6.36 -35.43 -2.12
C GLN A 53 -7.60 -35.10 -2.97
N ARG A 54 -7.52 -35.37 -4.27
CA ARG A 54 -8.55 -34.98 -5.26
C ARG A 54 -9.95 -35.48 -4.90
N ASN A 55 -10.05 -36.72 -4.43
CA ASN A 55 -11.30 -37.37 -4.01
C ASN A 55 -11.91 -36.80 -2.72
N GLN A 56 -11.13 -36.09 -1.91
CA GLN A 56 -11.59 -35.48 -0.65
C GLN A 56 -11.92 -33.98 -0.81
N ARG A 57 -11.73 -33.40 -1.99
CA ARG A 57 -11.95 -31.98 -2.23
C ARG A 57 -13.42 -31.63 -2.05
N ILE A 58 -13.65 -30.52 -1.36
CA ILE A 58 -15.00 -30.00 -1.14
C ILE A 58 -15.46 -29.30 -2.42
N ILE A 59 -16.57 -29.74 -2.99
CA ILE A 59 -17.16 -29.22 -4.22
C ILE A 59 -18.62 -28.81 -3.93
N GLY A 60 -19.17 -27.88 -4.71
CA GLY A 60 -20.58 -27.46 -4.62
C GLY A 60 -20.79 -26.11 -3.94
N SER A 61 -21.98 -25.90 -3.38
CA SER A 61 -22.39 -24.64 -2.76
C SER A 61 -21.58 -24.32 -1.49
N LEU A 62 -21.44 -23.04 -1.17
CA LEU A 62 -20.80 -22.60 0.07
C LEU A 62 -21.68 -22.95 1.26
N THR A 63 -21.07 -23.43 2.32
CA THR A 63 -21.74 -23.63 3.61
C THR A 63 -21.80 -22.31 4.38
N THR A 64 -22.76 -22.22 5.32
CA THR A 64 -22.85 -21.07 6.24
C THR A 64 -21.60 -20.95 7.10
N ALA A 65 -20.98 -22.07 7.48
CA ALA A 65 -19.74 -22.09 8.25
C ALA A 65 -18.57 -21.45 7.47
N GLU A 66 -18.43 -21.75 6.18
CA GLU A 66 -17.39 -21.14 5.33
C GLU A 66 -17.61 -19.64 5.14
N THR A 67 -18.87 -19.23 4.96
CA THR A 67 -19.25 -17.82 4.82
C THR A 67 -18.95 -17.04 6.12
N SER A 68 -19.29 -17.61 7.28
CA SER A 68 -18.96 -17.04 8.59
C SER A 68 -17.44 -16.95 8.84
N ASN A 69 -16.69 -17.99 8.45
CA ASN A 69 -15.23 -17.96 8.54
C ASN A 69 -14.60 -16.92 7.60
N ALA A 70 -15.16 -16.74 6.40
CA ALA A 70 -14.73 -15.70 5.47
C ALA A 70 -14.94 -14.30 6.05
N LEU A 71 -16.09 -14.04 6.68
CA LEU A 71 -16.34 -12.79 7.40
C LEU A 71 -15.27 -12.51 8.47
N LYS A 72 -14.98 -13.49 9.32
CA LYS A 72 -13.95 -13.36 10.36
C LYS A 72 -12.56 -13.09 9.74
N THR A 73 -12.24 -13.76 8.63
CA THR A 73 -10.99 -13.55 7.91
C THR A 73 -10.89 -12.12 7.36
N LEU A 74 -11.95 -11.63 6.73
CA LEU A 74 -12.00 -10.26 6.21
C LEU A 74 -11.82 -9.22 7.31
N LEU A 75 -12.49 -9.39 8.45
CA LEU A 75 -12.35 -8.48 9.59
C LEU A 75 -10.89 -8.45 10.10
N LYS A 76 -10.27 -9.62 10.26
CA LYS A 76 -8.85 -9.72 10.66
C LYS A 76 -7.92 -9.04 9.64
N MET A 77 -8.18 -9.21 8.35
CA MET A 77 -7.40 -8.56 7.29
C MET A 77 -7.56 -7.04 7.35
N LEU A 78 -8.78 -6.53 7.45
CA LEU A 78 -9.06 -5.10 7.55
C LEU A 78 -8.35 -4.48 8.75
N LEU A 79 -8.52 -5.05 9.95
CA LEU A 79 -7.87 -4.56 11.17
C LEU A 79 -6.35 -4.54 11.03
N LYS A 80 -5.77 -5.62 10.47
CA LYS A 80 -4.32 -5.71 10.22
C LYS A 80 -3.86 -4.64 9.24
N MET A 81 -4.62 -4.39 8.18
CA MET A 81 -4.32 -3.35 7.19
C MET A 81 -4.41 -1.95 7.80
N SER A 82 -5.49 -1.63 8.50
CA SER A 82 -5.69 -0.34 9.15
C SER A 82 -4.59 -0.07 10.18
N LYS A 83 -4.24 -1.07 11.01
CA LYS A 83 -3.11 -0.95 11.96
C LYS A 83 -1.78 -0.68 11.25
N ARG A 84 -1.50 -1.40 10.16
CA ARG A 84 -0.28 -1.18 9.35
C ARG A 84 -0.25 0.23 8.77
N MET A 85 -1.35 0.69 8.19
CA MET A 85 -1.42 2.02 7.59
C MET A 85 -1.30 3.13 8.64
N PHE A 86 -1.99 3.00 9.76
CA PHE A 86 -1.86 3.92 10.89
C PHE A 86 -0.42 4.00 11.37
N PHE A 87 0.24 2.86 11.59
CA PHE A 87 1.64 2.84 12.04
C PHE A 87 2.60 3.42 11.00
N ARG A 88 2.35 3.16 9.70
CA ARG A 88 3.16 3.73 8.61
C ARG A 88 3.00 5.25 8.54
N ARG A 89 1.77 5.76 8.75
CA ARG A 89 1.48 7.20 8.84
C ARG A 89 2.16 7.82 10.05
N PHE A 90 2.09 7.18 11.21
CA PHE A 90 2.73 7.64 12.45
C PHE A 90 4.26 7.76 12.30
N LYS A 91 4.92 6.76 11.69
CA LYS A 91 6.35 6.83 11.36
C LYS A 91 6.67 7.95 10.37
N GLY A 92 5.83 8.15 9.36
CA GLY A 92 5.99 9.23 8.39
C GLY A 92 5.92 10.62 9.03
N VAL A 93 4.99 10.83 9.97
CA VAL A 93 4.83 12.10 10.70
C VAL A 93 6.06 12.39 11.57
N LYS A 94 6.59 11.41 12.31
CA LYS A 94 7.81 11.60 13.10
C LYS A 94 9.01 12.00 12.25
N LYS A 95 9.23 11.30 11.12
CA LYS A 95 10.30 11.66 10.17
C LYS A 95 10.12 13.05 9.56
N ALA A 96 8.89 13.43 9.24
CA ALA A 96 8.60 14.76 8.70
C ALA A 96 8.92 15.87 9.72
N GLN A 97 8.60 15.63 11.00
CA GLN A 97 8.91 16.56 12.09
C GLN A 97 10.43 16.68 12.30
N GLU A 98 11.15 15.56 12.40
CA GLU A 98 12.63 15.56 12.55
C GLU A 98 13.33 16.23 11.36
N ASN A 99 12.83 16.01 10.14
CA ASN A 99 13.36 16.64 8.94
C ASN A 99 13.09 18.16 8.93
N SER A 100 11.91 18.59 9.40
CA SER A 100 11.55 20.02 9.52
C SER A 100 12.44 20.73 10.53
N THR A 101 12.70 20.12 11.70
CA THR A 101 13.60 20.70 12.71
C THR A 101 15.04 20.78 12.18
N SER A 102 15.48 19.74 11.47
CA SER A 102 16.80 19.72 10.85
C SER A 102 16.94 20.77 9.73
N GLN A 103 15.86 21.07 9.00
CA GLN A 103 15.82 22.15 8.00
C GLN A 103 15.87 23.53 8.68
N GLN A 104 15.08 23.76 9.73
CA GLN A 104 15.12 25.01 10.49
C GLN A 104 16.51 25.31 11.08
N ILE A 105 17.20 24.30 11.62
CA ILE A 105 18.57 24.45 12.14
C ILE A 105 19.56 24.82 11.02
N LYS A 106 19.46 24.19 9.85
CA LYS A 106 20.31 24.52 8.69
C LYS A 106 20.08 25.93 8.18
N GLU A 107 18.83 26.40 8.16
CA GLU A 107 18.48 27.77 7.78
C GLU A 107 19.08 28.78 8.76
N ILE A 108 18.98 28.53 10.07
CA ILE A 108 19.60 29.38 11.11
C ILE A 108 21.12 29.46 10.92
N ILE A 109 21.81 28.33 10.75
CA ILE A 109 23.26 28.32 10.53
C ILE A 109 23.64 29.12 9.27
N THR A 110 22.87 28.99 8.20
CA THR A 110 23.09 29.71 6.94
C THR A 110 22.90 31.23 7.10
N ILE A 111 21.91 31.67 7.88
CA ILE A 111 21.61 33.08 8.12
C ILE A 111 22.67 33.75 9.02
N PHE A 112 23.11 33.05 10.07
CA PHE A 112 24.01 33.62 11.08
C PHE A 112 25.50 33.37 10.81
N GLY A 113 25.86 32.60 9.78
CA GLY A 113 27.24 32.46 9.30
C GLY A 113 28.20 31.78 10.28
N PHE A 114 27.72 30.75 10.99
CA PHE A 114 28.56 29.83 11.78
C PHE A 114 29.18 28.74 10.91
#